data_AF-N2A330-F1
#
_entry.id   AF-N2A330-F1
#
_cell.length_a   1.000
_cell.length_b   1.000
_cell.length_c   1.000
_cell.angle_alpha   90.00
_cell.angle_beta   90.00
_cell.angle_gamma   90.00
#
_symmetry.space_group_name_H-M   'P 1'
#
loop_
_entity.id
_entity.type
_entity.pdbx_description
1 polymer ?
#
loop_
_entity_poly.entity_id
_entity_poly.type
_entity_poly.pdbx_seq_one_letter_code
_entity_poly.pdbx_strand_id
1 'polypeptide(L)' 'MITSSSEFREKERLRTKARHDEAQALYNARHEEKFKIAEKLIKRNRPTNEIVEDTGLTYEEVENLRLKI' A
#
# COMPACT_ATOMS: atom_id res chain seq x y z
N MET A 1 38.90 26.98 -14.78
CA MET A 1 37.65 26.48 -15.39
C MET A 1 37.10 25.42 -14.45
N ILE A 2 36.17 25.81 -13.58
CA ILE A 2 35.65 24.93 -12.52
C ILE A 2 34.64 24.00 -13.18
N THR A 3 35.09 22.81 -13.60
CA THR A 3 34.22 21.73 -14.07
C THR A 3 33.56 21.05 -12.87
N SER A 4 32.73 21.78 -12.13
CA SER A 4 31.96 21.26 -10.99
C SER A 4 30.47 21.13 -11.33
N SER A 5 30.12 20.85 -12.59
CA SER A 5 28.73 20.89 -13.05
C SER A 5 28.10 19.52 -13.37
N SER A 6 28.89 18.46 -13.61
CA SER A 6 28.32 17.14 -13.96
C SER A 6 28.14 16.20 -12.77
N GLU A 7 29.13 16.07 -11.87
CA GLU A 7 29.07 15.07 -10.79
C GLU A 7 28.10 15.41 -9.65
N PHE A 8 27.72 16.69 -9.51
CA PHE A 8 26.81 17.13 -8.45
C PHE A 8 25.33 16.90 -8.81
N ARG A 9 24.98 16.93 -10.10
CA ARG A 9 23.60 16.73 -10.59
C ARG A 9 23.17 15.26 -10.60
N GLU A 10 24.12 14.32 -10.62
CA GLU A 10 23.84 12.88 -10.63
C GLU A 10 23.47 12.36 -9.22
N LYS A 11 24.15 12.84 -8.17
CA LYS A 11 23.91 12.39 -6.77
C LYS A 11 22.54 12.83 -6.23
N GLU A 12 22.01 13.95 -6.70
CA GLU A 12 20.69 14.45 -6.25
C GLU A 12 19.54 13.62 -6.83
N ARG A 13 19.68 13.05 -8.04
CA ARG A 13 18.67 12.16 -8.64
C ARG A 13 18.49 10.85 -7.88
N LEU A 14 19.56 10.31 -7.31
CA LEU A 14 19.53 9.06 -6.56
C LEU A 14 18.76 9.18 -5.23
N ARG A 15 18.82 10.35 -4.56
CA ARG A 15 18.06 10.59 -3.31
C ARG A 15 16.56 10.74 -3.53
N THR A 16 16.14 11.28 -4.67
CA THR A 16 14.71 11.47 -4.97
C THR A 16 14.03 10.13 -5.30
N LYS A 17 14.76 9.16 -5.86
CA LYS A 17 14.21 7.86 -6.24
C LYS A 17 13.89 6.97 -5.03
N ALA A 18 14.79 6.94 -4.03
CA ALA A 18 14.59 6.16 -2.81
C ALA A 18 13.33 6.56 -2.01
N ARG A 19 12.99 7.86 -1.99
CA ARG A 19 11.77 8.35 -1.32
C ARG A 19 10.47 7.88 -1.96
N HIS A 20 10.47 7.61 -3.28
CA HIS A 20 9.26 7.17 -3.97
C HIS A 20 8.99 5.69 -3.71
N ASP A 21 10.04 4.85 -3.64
CA ASP A 21 9.92 3.44 -3.27
C ASP A 21 9.45 3.24 -1.81
N GLU A 22 9.90 4.08 -0.87
CA GLU A 22 9.47 4.00 0.54
C GLU A 22 7.98 4.36 0.71
N ALA A 23 7.49 5.39 0.01
CA ALA A 23 6.08 5.77 0.07
C ALA A 23 5.17 4.68 -0.50
N GLN A 24 5.60 4.04 -1.58
CA GLN A 24 4.86 2.93 -2.20
C GLN A 24 4.89 1.67 -1.33
N ALA A 25 6.02 1.35 -0.70
CA ALA A 25 6.12 0.24 0.26
C ALA A 25 5.22 0.45 1.49
N LEU A 26 5.20 1.67 2.04
CA LEU A 26 4.32 2.02 3.16
C LEU A 26 2.83 1.99 2.78
N TYR A 27 2.49 2.42 1.57
CA TYR A 27 1.12 2.35 1.06
C TYR A 27 0.67 0.90 0.88
N ASN A 28 1.50 0.07 0.25
CA ASN A 28 1.23 -1.35 0.03
C ASN A 28 1.11 -2.11 1.35
N ALA A 29 2.00 -1.85 2.32
CA ALA A 29 1.94 -2.48 3.65
C ALA A 29 0.63 -2.18 4.38
N ARG A 30 0.15 -0.92 4.34
CA ARG A 30 -1.13 -0.54 4.93
C ARG A 30 -2.32 -1.18 4.22
N HIS A 31 -2.24 -1.30 2.89
CA HIS A 31 -3.29 -1.96 2.12
C HIS A 31 -3.36 -3.45 2.44
N GLU A 32 -2.23 -4.16 2.38
CA GLU A 32 -2.13 -5.58 2.73
C GLU A 32 -2.64 -5.88 4.15
N GLU A 33 -2.38 -5.00 5.12
CA GLU A 33 -2.89 -5.16 6.49
C GLU A 33 -4.42 -5.15 6.53
N LYS A 34 -5.07 -4.21 5.83
CA LYS A 34 -6.53 -4.15 5.73
C LYS A 34 -7.12 -5.40 5.09
N PHE A 35 -6.52 -5.88 3.99
CA PHE A 35 -6.95 -7.11 3.32
C PHE A 35 -6.81 -8.34 4.23
N LYS A 36 -5.73 -8.44 5.02
CA LYS A 36 -5.55 -9.53 6.00
C LYS A 36 -6.58 -9.49 7.12
N ILE A 37 -6.92 -8.31 7.61
CA ILE A 37 -7.98 -8.15 8.63
C ILE A 37 -9.33 -8.56 8.04
N ALA A 38 -9.65 -8.09 6.83
CA ALA A 38 -10.88 -8.44 6.12
C ALA A 38 -10.99 -9.96 5.90
N GLU A 39 -9.94 -10.61 5.41
CA GLU A 39 -9.89 -12.07 5.25
C GLU A 39 -10.18 -12.81 6.57
N LYS A 40 -9.57 -12.36 7.68
CA LYS A 40 -9.79 -12.96 8.99
C LYS A 40 -11.23 -12.80 9.46
N LEU A 41 -11.87 -11.66 9.16
CA LEU A 41 -13.27 -11.41 9.50
C LEU A 41 -14.22 -12.23 8.61
N ILE A 42 -13.93 -12.38 7.31
CA ILE A 42 -14.67 -13.27 6.40
C ILE A 42 -14.61 -14.72 6.90
N LYS A 43 -13.42 -15.21 7.28
CA LYS A 43 -13.25 -16.56 7.86
C LYS A 43 -14.01 -16.75 9.18
N ARG A 44 -14.28 -15.67 9.91
CA ARG A 44 -15.12 -15.65 11.12
C ARG A 44 -16.61 -15.48 10.81
N ASN A 45 -17.00 -15.53 9.53
CA ASN A 45 -18.36 -15.41 9.04
C ASN A 45 -19.03 -14.06 9.41
N ARG A 46 -18.23 -12.98 9.46
CA ARG A 46 -18.74 -11.63 9.73
C ARG A 46 -19.43 -11.05 8.49
N PRO A 47 -20.43 -10.18 8.67
CA PRO A 47 -21.12 -9.54 7.56
C PRO A 47 -20.21 -8.53 6.85
N THR A 48 -20.33 -8.43 5.52
CA THR A 48 -19.58 -7.49 4.67
C THR A 48 -19.65 -6.05 5.18
N ASN A 49 -20.80 -5.63 5.73
CA ASN A 49 -20.98 -4.30 6.31
C ASN A 49 -20.02 -4.01 7.47
N GLU A 50 -19.92 -4.94 8.43
CA GLU A 50 -19.03 -4.80 9.59
C GLU A 50 -17.56 -4.82 9.14
N ILE A 51 -17.23 -5.66 8.15
CA ILE A 51 -15.88 -5.74 7.59
C ILE A 51 -15.48 -4.41 6.93
N VAL A 52 -16.37 -3.80 6.16
CA VAL A 52 -16.18 -2.49 5.53
C VAL A 52 -15.96 -1.41 6.60
N GLU A 53 -16.73 -1.41 7.68
CA GLU A 53 -16.58 -0.46 8.79
C GLU A 53 -15.26 -0.64 9.54
N ASP A 54 -14.87 -1.88 9.88
CA ASP A 54 -13.64 -2.18 10.62
C ASP A 54 -12.36 -1.94 9.80
N THR A 55 -12.38 -2.25 8.50
CA THR A 55 -11.18 -2.20 7.63
C THR A 55 -11.09 -0.94 6.79
N GLY A 56 -12.21 -0.23 6.62
CA GLY A 56 -12.33 0.90 5.69
C GLY A 56 -12.08 0.51 4.23
N LEU A 57 -12.31 -0.75 3.87
CA LEU A 57 -12.35 -1.24 2.49
C LEU A 57 -13.73 -0.97 1.89
N THR A 58 -13.81 -0.94 0.57
CA THR A 58 -15.09 -0.85 -0.12
C THR A 58 -15.83 -2.20 -0.13
N TYR A 59 -17.15 -2.18 -0.26
CA TYR A 59 -17.95 -3.42 -0.39
C TYR A 59 -17.46 -4.28 -1.55
N GLU A 60 -17.06 -3.67 -2.67
CA GLU A 60 -16.56 -4.38 -3.84
C GLU A 60 -15.22 -5.09 -3.55
N GLU A 61 -14.31 -4.46 -2.80
CA GLU A 61 -13.06 -5.10 -2.37
C GLU A 61 -13.31 -6.28 -1.44
N VAL A 62 -14.23 -6.14 -0.49
CA VAL A 62 -14.58 -7.21 0.45
C VAL A 62 -15.28 -8.38 -0.25
N GLU A 63 -16.18 -8.12 -1.19
CA GLU A 63 -16.81 -9.17 -2.00
C GLU A 63 -15.79 -9.86 -2.92
N ASN A 64 -14.88 -9.12 -3.56
CA ASN A 64 -13.78 -9.70 -4.34
C ASN A 64 -12.87 -10.57 -3.49
N LEU A 65 -12.57 -10.17 -2.26
CA LEU A 65 -11.84 -10.96 -1.27
C LEU A 65 -12.57 -12.27 -0.98
N ARG A 66 -13.88 -12.20 -0.76
CA ARG A 66 -14.72 -13.36 -0.44
C ARG A 66 -14.81 -14.36 -1.60
N LEU A 67 -14.76 -13.89 -2.84
CA LEU A 67 -14.70 -14.75 -4.03
C LEU A 67 -13.33 -15.45 -4.22
N LYS A 68 -12.26 -14.92 -3.61
CA LYS A 68 -10.90 -15.45 -3.73
C LYS A 68 -10.51 -16.44 -2.62
N ILE A 69 -11.27 -16.49 -1.51
CA ILE A 69 -11.04 -17.35 -0.34
C ILE A 69 -11.92 -18.59 -0.42
#